data_AF-A0A965NTJ2-F1
#
_entry.id   AF-A0A965NTJ2-F1
#
_cell.length_a   1.000
_cell.length_b   1.000
_cell.length_c   1.000
_cell.angle_alpha   90.00
_cell.angle_beta   90.00
_cell.angle_gamma   90.00
#
_symmetry.space_group_name_H-M   'P 1'
#
loop_
_entity.id
_entity.type
_entity.pdbx_description
1 polymer ?
#
loop_
_entity_poly.entity_id
_entity_poly.type
_entity_poly.pdbx_seq_one_letter_code
_entity_poly.pdbx_strand_id
1 'polypeptide(L)'
;MAKAPPTPLVDAHFHVFPLLAGITGARYVPTYSASLEQWRGVAQSCGITHGVLVQPSFLGTDNSLLLKALRSLPNCLRGVAVVAPHANKRELEAMHQAGVRGIRLNLSGRSHDYATWALHPETWDAVMSLGWHLELHTDTNGLPGVLKHVPSEIRVVIDHMARPASASLGDETIKSLRMRRKRAVFVKLSAPYRLEGISASELAKVLLHELGPSALLWGSDWPFTNHESQVNYQMLFSALDKWLEGIYLDNILSANPQKLYFC
;
A
#
# COMPACT_ATOMS: atom_id res chain seq x y z
N MET A 1 20.66 2.19 26.97
CA MET A 1 19.32 1.58 26.93
C MET A 1 18.68 1.92 25.59
N ALA A 2 18.18 0.93 24.85
CA ALA A 2 17.50 1.20 23.59
C ALA A 2 16.24 2.04 23.85
N LYS A 3 16.07 3.14 23.11
CA LYS A 3 14.90 4.02 23.21
C LYS A 3 13.66 3.20 22.85
N ALA A 4 12.59 3.31 23.64
CA ALA A 4 11.33 2.67 23.30
C ALA A 4 10.84 3.18 21.92
N PRO A 5 10.33 2.31 21.03
CA PRO A 5 9.89 2.72 19.72
C PRO A 5 8.71 3.71 19.82
N PRO A 6 8.61 4.68 18.89
CA PRO A 6 7.52 5.62 18.88
C PRO A 6 6.19 4.88 18.68
N THR A 7 5.19 5.28 19.45
CA THR A 7 3.82 4.82 19.23
C THR A 7 3.01 6.00 18.68
N PRO A 8 2.16 5.76 17.68
CA PRO A 8 1.82 4.44 17.11
C PRO A 8 2.80 3.91 16.05
N LEU A 9 3.00 2.59 16.03
CA LEU A 9 3.59 1.87 14.90
C LEU A 9 2.48 1.34 13.97
N VAL A 10 2.66 1.50 12.66
CA VAL A 10 1.66 1.28 11.62
C VAL A 10 2.12 0.21 10.63
N ASP A 11 1.28 -0.79 10.39
CA ASP A 11 1.35 -1.64 9.19
C ASP A 11 0.58 -0.96 8.05
N ALA A 12 1.28 -0.43 7.04
CA ALA A 12 0.66 0.33 5.96
C ALA A 12 0.09 -0.54 4.82
N HIS A 13 0.08 -1.88 4.93
CA HIS A 13 -0.53 -2.74 3.93
C HIS A 13 -0.89 -4.12 4.49
N PHE A 14 -2.18 -4.38 4.71
CA PHE A 14 -2.69 -5.73 4.93
C PHE A 14 -4.10 -5.88 4.34
N HIS A 15 -4.58 -7.12 4.27
CA HIS A 15 -5.89 -7.49 3.73
C HIS A 15 -6.68 -8.33 4.74
N VAL A 16 -8.01 -8.22 4.74
CA VAL A 16 -8.91 -9.11 5.46
C VAL A 16 -10.04 -9.55 4.53
N PHE A 17 -10.50 -10.79 4.69
CA PHE A 17 -11.55 -11.37 3.84
C PHE A 17 -12.14 -12.65 4.48
N PRO A 18 -13.43 -12.92 4.28
CA PRO A 18 -14.02 -14.19 4.66
C PRO A 18 -13.66 -15.29 3.64
N LEU A 19 -13.93 -16.53 4.01
CA LEU A 19 -13.69 -17.71 3.18
C LEU A 19 -14.48 -17.65 1.86
N LEU A 20 -13.84 -18.02 0.74
CA LEU A 20 -14.45 -18.13 -0.60
C LEU A 20 -15.14 -16.85 -1.10
N ALA A 21 -14.69 -15.68 -0.64
CA ALA A 21 -15.20 -14.40 -1.11
C ALA A 21 -14.44 -13.96 -2.36
N GLY A 22 -15.04 -14.13 -3.54
CA GLY A 22 -14.44 -13.73 -4.81
C GLY A 22 -15.50 -13.29 -5.82
N ILE A 23 -15.22 -12.22 -6.55
CA ILE A 23 -16.05 -11.80 -7.69
C ILE A 23 -15.79 -12.69 -8.91
N THR A 24 -16.77 -12.75 -9.82
CA THR A 24 -16.58 -13.37 -11.14
C THR A 24 -15.39 -12.73 -11.87
N GLY A 25 -14.49 -13.57 -12.40
CA GLY A 25 -13.28 -13.10 -13.11
C GLY A 25 -12.12 -12.64 -12.22
N ALA A 26 -12.19 -12.90 -10.90
CA ALA A 26 -11.04 -12.74 -10.03
C ALA A 26 -9.86 -13.61 -10.50
N ARG A 27 -8.62 -13.08 -10.48
CA ARG A 27 -7.42 -13.82 -10.90
C ARG A 27 -7.15 -15.05 -10.04
N TYR A 28 -7.50 -14.97 -8.77
CA TYR A 28 -7.45 -16.04 -7.79
C TYR A 28 -8.45 -15.72 -6.68
N VAL A 29 -8.87 -16.73 -5.93
CA VAL A 29 -9.71 -16.60 -4.73
C VAL A 29 -9.09 -17.46 -3.63
N PRO A 30 -8.67 -16.88 -2.49
CA PRO A 30 -8.13 -17.65 -1.37
C PRO A 30 -9.11 -18.70 -0.86
N THR A 31 -8.61 -19.89 -0.53
CA THR A 31 -9.37 -21.01 0.04
C THR A 31 -9.43 -20.99 1.57
N TYR A 32 -9.02 -19.88 2.19
CA TYR A 32 -9.04 -19.64 3.63
C TYR A 32 -9.66 -18.26 3.92
N SER A 33 -9.95 -18.00 5.19
CA SER A 33 -10.33 -16.66 5.66
C SER A 33 -9.15 -15.98 6.35
N ALA A 34 -9.10 -14.65 6.24
CA ALA A 34 -8.14 -13.79 6.91
C ALA A 34 -8.92 -12.73 7.71
N SER A 35 -9.07 -12.94 9.01
CA SER A 35 -9.87 -12.06 9.87
C SER A 35 -9.03 -10.90 10.44
N LEU A 36 -9.71 -9.80 10.77
CA LEU A 36 -9.07 -8.67 11.44
C LEU A 36 -8.46 -9.06 12.79
N GLU A 37 -9.10 -9.99 13.52
CA GLU A 37 -8.60 -10.49 14.80
C GLU A 37 -7.30 -11.28 14.62
N GLN A 38 -7.21 -12.11 13.57
CA GLN A 38 -5.99 -12.85 13.25
C GLN A 38 -4.83 -11.91 12.91
N TRP A 39 -5.08 -10.88 12.08
CA TRP A 39 -4.08 -9.86 11.80
C TRP A 39 -3.63 -9.14 13.10
N ARG A 40 -4.57 -8.72 13.95
CA ARG A 40 -4.24 -8.06 15.22
C ARG A 40 -3.38 -8.94 16.11
N GLY A 41 -3.67 -10.23 16.19
CA GLY A 41 -2.90 -11.19 16.99
C GLY A 41 -1.42 -11.24 16.57
N VAL A 42 -1.14 -11.30 15.26
CA VAL A 42 0.25 -11.34 14.75
C VAL A 42 0.91 -9.96 14.72
N ALA A 43 0.14 -8.89 14.52
CA ALA A 43 0.64 -7.52 14.50
C ALA A 43 1.10 -7.04 15.89
N GLN A 44 0.32 -7.38 16.93
CA GLN A 44 0.60 -6.99 18.31
C GLN A 44 1.91 -7.56 18.84
N SER A 45 2.32 -8.77 18.41
CA SER A 45 3.61 -9.34 18.82
C SER A 45 4.82 -8.52 18.33
N CYS A 46 4.64 -7.70 17.29
CA CYS A 46 5.63 -6.79 16.75
C CYS A 46 5.47 -5.35 17.27
N GLY A 47 4.55 -5.10 18.21
CA GLY A 47 4.24 -3.76 18.71
C GLY A 47 3.44 -2.89 17.73
N ILE A 48 2.97 -3.44 16.60
CA ILE A 48 2.09 -2.74 15.68
C ILE A 48 0.72 -2.55 16.33
N THR A 49 0.26 -1.32 16.37
CA THR A 49 -1.02 -0.94 17.01
C THR A 49 -2.02 -0.37 16.01
N HIS A 50 -1.54 0.07 14.86
CA HIS A 50 -2.33 0.73 13.82
C HIS A 50 -2.11 0.03 12.47
N GLY A 51 -3.09 0.16 11.58
CA GLY A 51 -3.04 -0.53 10.29
C GLY A 51 -3.76 0.21 9.18
N VAL A 52 -3.29 -0.01 7.96
CA VAL A 52 -3.95 0.42 6.73
C VAL A 52 -4.48 -0.81 6.01
N LEU A 53 -5.79 -1.00 6.09
CA LEU A 53 -6.50 -2.09 5.44
C LEU A 53 -6.71 -1.76 3.95
N VAL A 54 -6.15 -2.57 3.07
CA VAL A 54 -6.25 -2.36 1.62
C VAL A 54 -7.27 -3.34 1.05
N GLN A 55 -8.15 -2.84 0.18
CA GLN A 55 -9.14 -3.68 -0.50
C GLN A 55 -8.44 -4.75 -1.37
N PRO A 56 -8.70 -6.05 -1.14
CA PRO A 56 -8.10 -7.11 -1.95
C PRO A 56 -8.77 -7.19 -3.33
N SER A 57 -7.96 -7.47 -4.37
CA SER A 57 -8.43 -7.38 -5.76
C SER A 57 -9.56 -8.35 -6.11
N PHE A 58 -9.66 -9.48 -5.42
CA PHE A 58 -10.70 -10.49 -5.67
C PHE A 58 -12.07 -10.11 -5.08
N LEU A 59 -12.16 -9.07 -4.24
CA LEU A 59 -13.43 -8.51 -3.78
C LEU A 59 -13.92 -7.34 -4.67
N GLY A 60 -13.12 -6.94 -5.67
CA GLY A 60 -13.49 -5.86 -6.59
C GLY A 60 -13.78 -4.55 -5.87
N THR A 61 -14.84 -3.87 -6.32
CA THR A 61 -15.29 -2.57 -5.78
C THR A 61 -16.26 -2.70 -4.60
N ASP A 62 -16.58 -3.91 -4.14
CA ASP A 62 -17.35 -4.09 -2.92
C ASP A 62 -16.46 -3.89 -1.70
N ASN A 63 -16.41 -2.64 -1.23
CA ASN A 63 -15.65 -2.24 -0.06
C ASN A 63 -16.41 -2.48 1.26
N SER A 64 -17.57 -3.14 1.27
CA SER A 64 -18.42 -3.23 2.46
C SER A 64 -17.70 -3.86 3.65
N LEU A 65 -16.89 -4.89 3.43
CA LEU A 65 -16.06 -5.51 4.47
C LEU A 65 -15.00 -4.55 5.00
N LEU A 66 -14.29 -3.86 4.10
CA LEU A 66 -13.30 -2.86 4.46
C LEU A 66 -13.94 -1.78 5.33
N LEU A 67 -15.06 -1.19 4.88
CA LEU A 67 -15.76 -0.13 5.61
C LEU A 67 -16.26 -0.60 6.98
N LYS A 68 -16.73 -1.85 7.09
CA LYS A 68 -17.13 -2.45 8.38
C LYS A 68 -15.94 -2.57 9.34
N ALA A 69 -14.78 -3.01 8.84
CA ALA A 69 -13.56 -3.13 9.64
C ALA A 69 -13.05 -1.75 10.12
N LEU A 70 -13.07 -0.72 9.27
CA LEU A 70 -12.63 0.61 9.67
C LEU A 70 -13.51 1.20 10.78
N ARG A 71 -14.85 1.02 10.68
CA ARG A 71 -15.79 1.49 11.71
C ARG A 71 -15.64 0.78 13.05
N SER A 72 -15.11 -0.45 13.08
CA SER A 72 -14.93 -1.18 14.34
C SER A 72 -13.70 -0.69 15.13
N LEU A 73 -12.71 -0.08 14.46
CA LEU A 73 -11.49 0.45 15.09
C LEU A 73 -11.09 1.81 14.48
N PRO A 74 -11.93 2.85 14.58
CA PRO A 74 -11.77 4.11 13.85
C PRO A 74 -10.54 4.93 14.25
N ASN A 75 -9.95 4.66 15.42
CA ASN A 75 -8.73 5.32 15.87
C ASN A 75 -7.47 4.58 15.40
N CYS A 76 -7.56 3.29 15.11
CA CYS A 76 -6.40 2.44 14.81
C CYS A 76 -6.30 2.07 13.33
N LEU A 77 -7.41 2.12 12.60
CA LEU A 77 -7.46 1.71 11.20
C LEU A 77 -7.76 2.86 10.24
N ARG A 78 -7.08 2.80 9.09
CA ARG A 78 -7.43 3.55 7.88
C ARG A 78 -7.52 2.59 6.73
N GLY A 79 -8.15 3.01 5.64
CA GLY A 79 -8.34 2.13 4.49
C GLY A 79 -7.94 2.73 3.16
N VAL A 80 -7.66 1.83 2.22
CA VAL A 80 -7.48 2.14 0.80
C VAL A 80 -8.49 1.30 0.02
N ALA A 81 -9.45 1.98 -0.60
CA ALA A 81 -10.57 1.35 -1.29
C ALA A 81 -10.23 1.05 -2.75
N VAL A 82 -11.01 0.18 -3.39
CA VAL A 82 -11.05 0.07 -4.85
C VAL A 82 -12.40 0.59 -5.32
N VAL A 83 -12.41 1.54 -6.25
CA VAL A 83 -13.64 2.18 -6.74
C VAL A 83 -13.75 2.08 -8.26
N ALA A 84 -14.96 2.22 -8.79
CA ALA A 84 -15.14 2.34 -10.23
C ALA A 84 -14.57 3.69 -10.73
N PRO A 85 -14.12 3.79 -12.01
CA PRO A 85 -13.62 5.05 -12.56
C PRO A 85 -14.60 6.23 -12.47
N HIS A 86 -15.91 5.95 -12.47
CA HIS A 86 -16.99 6.93 -12.38
C HIS A 86 -17.58 7.09 -10.96
N ALA A 87 -16.83 6.70 -9.92
CA ALA A 87 -17.28 6.82 -8.53
C ALA A 87 -17.52 8.30 -8.19
N ASN A 88 -18.73 8.62 -7.73
CA ASN A 88 -19.11 10.01 -7.49
C ASN A 88 -18.59 10.53 -6.14
N LYS A 89 -18.52 11.86 -6.03
CA LYS A 89 -18.03 12.55 -4.82
C LYS A 89 -18.72 12.11 -3.53
N ARG A 90 -20.05 11.92 -3.55
CA ARG A 90 -20.83 11.53 -2.37
C ARG A 90 -20.44 10.14 -1.86
N GLU A 91 -20.21 9.20 -2.76
CA GLU A 91 -19.71 7.86 -2.43
C GLU A 91 -18.34 7.94 -1.75
N LEU A 92 -17.41 8.71 -2.32
CA LEU A 92 -16.06 8.85 -1.77
C LEU A 92 -16.06 9.59 -0.41
N GLU A 93 -16.92 10.60 -0.25
CA GLU A 93 -17.12 11.28 1.05
C GLU A 93 -17.63 10.31 2.12
N ALA A 94 -18.59 9.44 1.80
CA ALA A 94 -19.08 8.43 2.74
C ALA A 94 -17.99 7.44 3.16
N MET A 95 -17.13 7.03 2.21
CA MET A 95 -15.95 6.22 2.50
C MET A 95 -14.91 6.98 3.35
N HIS A 96 -14.72 8.29 3.11
CA HIS A 96 -13.81 9.13 3.89
C HIS A 96 -14.23 9.18 5.36
N GLN A 97 -15.52 9.37 5.63
CA GLN A 97 -16.07 9.37 6.99
C GLN A 97 -15.91 8.02 7.69
N ALA A 98 -15.92 6.91 6.94
CA ALA A 98 -15.64 5.59 7.49
C ALA A 98 -14.15 5.34 7.77
N GLY A 99 -13.24 6.20 7.28
CA GLY A 99 -11.79 6.09 7.52
C GLY A 99 -10.94 5.79 6.27
N VAL A 100 -11.51 5.80 5.06
CA VAL A 100 -10.74 5.64 3.82
C VAL A 100 -9.90 6.90 3.55
N ARG A 101 -8.66 6.72 3.07
CA ARG A 101 -7.69 7.80 2.79
C ARG A 101 -7.04 7.70 1.42
N GLY A 102 -7.46 6.76 0.60
CA GLY A 102 -6.94 6.57 -0.74
C GLY A 102 -7.76 5.57 -1.55
N ILE A 103 -7.48 5.53 -2.85
CA ILE A 103 -7.96 4.50 -3.76
C ILE A 103 -6.77 3.72 -4.33
N ARG A 104 -6.97 2.44 -4.65
CA ARG A 104 -5.94 1.57 -5.22
C ARG A 104 -6.24 1.20 -6.67
N LEU A 105 -5.25 1.35 -7.54
CA LEU A 105 -5.22 0.73 -8.86
C LEU A 105 -4.23 -0.43 -8.84
N ASN A 106 -4.78 -1.65 -8.76
CA ASN A 106 -4.01 -2.87 -8.90
C ASN A 106 -4.02 -3.31 -10.38
N LEU A 107 -2.95 -2.96 -11.07
CA LEU A 107 -2.73 -3.18 -12.50
C LEU A 107 -1.83 -4.40 -12.78
N SER A 108 -1.34 -5.09 -11.75
CA SER A 108 -0.55 -6.30 -11.94
C SER A 108 -1.34 -7.40 -12.66
N GLY A 109 -0.74 -7.99 -13.69
CA GLY A 109 -1.33 -9.00 -14.56
C GLY A 109 -2.54 -8.50 -15.34
N ARG A 110 -2.68 -7.18 -15.53
CA ARG A 110 -3.80 -6.54 -16.22
C ARG A 110 -3.31 -5.47 -17.18
N SER A 111 -4.22 -5.03 -18.05
CA SER A 111 -3.96 -3.84 -18.85
C SER A 111 -3.72 -2.65 -17.94
N HIS A 112 -2.68 -1.87 -18.25
CA HIS A 112 -2.38 -0.61 -17.59
C HIS A 112 -3.16 0.55 -18.25
N ASP A 113 -4.28 0.23 -18.92
CA ASP A 113 -5.07 1.18 -19.69
C ASP A 113 -5.72 2.22 -18.77
N TYR A 114 -5.14 3.41 -18.81
CA TYR A 114 -5.59 4.59 -18.11
C TYR A 114 -6.73 5.31 -18.84
N ALA A 115 -7.00 4.98 -20.11
CA ALA A 115 -7.95 5.73 -20.94
C ALA A 115 -9.33 5.86 -20.29
N THR A 116 -9.81 4.80 -19.63
CA THR A 116 -11.08 4.85 -18.91
C THR A 116 -11.07 5.88 -17.77
N TRP A 117 -9.97 5.98 -17.02
CA TRP A 117 -9.84 6.95 -15.93
C TRP A 117 -9.66 8.39 -16.43
N ALA A 118 -9.12 8.57 -17.63
CA ALA A 118 -9.00 9.90 -18.26
C ALA A 118 -10.37 10.49 -18.63
N LEU A 119 -11.41 9.65 -18.80
CA LEU A 119 -12.77 10.08 -19.11
C LEU A 119 -13.57 10.54 -17.89
N HIS A 120 -13.02 10.40 -16.68
CA HIS A 120 -13.70 10.70 -15.41
C HIS A 120 -12.92 11.70 -14.54
N PRO A 121 -12.72 12.95 -15.00
CA PRO A 121 -12.04 13.99 -14.23
C PRO A 121 -12.70 14.26 -12.87
N GLU A 122 -14.02 14.10 -12.76
CA GLU A 122 -14.79 14.31 -11.53
C GLU A 122 -14.36 13.41 -10.37
N THR A 123 -13.95 12.17 -10.67
CA THR A 123 -13.46 11.22 -9.67
C THR A 123 -12.10 11.67 -9.14
N TRP A 124 -11.22 12.17 -10.03
CA TRP A 124 -9.92 12.72 -9.65
C TRP A 124 -10.06 13.98 -8.80
N ASP A 125 -10.96 14.89 -9.18
CA ASP A 125 -11.25 16.09 -8.41
C ASP A 125 -11.75 15.75 -7.00
N ALA A 126 -12.63 14.74 -6.89
CA ALA A 126 -13.10 14.26 -5.59
C ALA A 126 -11.95 13.67 -4.75
N VAL A 127 -11.11 12.80 -5.33
CA VAL A 127 -9.91 12.23 -4.67
C VAL A 127 -8.97 13.34 -4.17
N MET A 128 -8.68 14.34 -5.01
CA MET A 128 -7.83 15.47 -4.64
C MET A 128 -8.47 16.33 -3.54
N SER A 129 -9.77 16.62 -3.63
CA SER A 129 -10.48 17.43 -2.64
C SER A 129 -10.54 16.78 -1.25
N LEU A 130 -10.55 15.44 -1.19
CA LEU A 130 -10.50 14.66 0.04
C LEU A 130 -9.08 14.51 0.60
N GLY A 131 -8.07 15.04 -0.10
CA GLY A 131 -6.65 14.86 0.25
C GLY A 131 -6.18 13.39 0.13
N TRP A 132 -6.91 12.57 -0.62
CA TRP A 132 -6.62 11.15 -0.77
C TRP A 132 -5.40 10.91 -1.65
N HIS A 133 -4.71 9.80 -1.38
CA HIS A 133 -3.64 9.32 -2.25
C HIS A 133 -4.16 8.28 -3.25
N LEU A 134 -3.41 8.11 -4.33
CA LEU A 134 -3.55 7.01 -5.26
C LEU A 134 -2.49 5.94 -4.95
N GLU A 135 -2.94 4.75 -4.57
CA GLU A 135 -2.09 3.58 -4.40
C GLU A 135 -1.96 2.81 -5.72
N LEU A 136 -0.72 2.52 -6.14
CA LEU A 136 -0.41 1.87 -7.41
C LEU A 136 0.33 0.56 -7.18
N HIS A 137 -0.16 -0.50 -7.81
CA HIS A 137 0.54 -1.78 -7.93
C HIS A 137 0.60 -2.17 -9.41
N THR A 138 1.81 -2.28 -9.95
CA THR A 138 2.07 -2.66 -11.35
C THR A 138 2.94 -3.91 -11.43
N ASP A 139 3.07 -4.45 -12.63
CA ASP A 139 4.16 -5.39 -12.92
C ASP A 139 5.49 -4.66 -13.11
N THR A 140 6.56 -5.46 -13.17
CA THR A 140 7.91 -4.98 -13.45
C THR A 140 7.94 -4.10 -14.70
N ASN A 141 8.56 -2.91 -14.59
CA ASN A 141 8.61 -1.88 -15.63
C ASN A 141 7.28 -1.21 -16.02
N GLY A 142 6.14 -1.56 -15.41
CA GLY A 142 4.85 -0.93 -15.72
C GLY A 142 4.68 0.48 -15.16
N LEU A 143 5.28 0.75 -14.00
CA LEU A 143 5.07 1.99 -13.25
C LEU A 143 5.39 3.29 -14.02
N PRO A 144 6.51 3.41 -14.77
CA PRO A 144 6.80 4.62 -15.53
C PRO A 144 5.73 4.97 -16.56
N GLY A 145 5.08 3.96 -17.17
CA GLY A 145 3.97 4.16 -18.10
C GLY A 145 2.75 4.76 -17.38
N VAL A 146 2.38 4.19 -16.24
CA VAL A 146 1.23 4.65 -15.44
C VAL A 146 1.43 6.07 -14.91
N LEU A 147 2.61 6.35 -14.34
CA LEU A 147 2.89 7.65 -13.71
C LEU A 147 2.82 8.85 -14.69
N LYS A 148 3.00 8.61 -16.00
CA LYS A 148 2.84 9.65 -17.04
C LYS A 148 1.40 10.14 -17.15
N HIS A 149 0.42 9.30 -16.79
CA HIS A 149 -0.99 9.61 -16.92
C HIS A 149 -1.63 10.06 -15.60
N VAL A 150 -1.03 9.74 -14.46
CA VAL A 150 -1.53 10.15 -13.14
C VAL A 150 -1.30 11.66 -12.93
N PRO A 151 -2.38 12.45 -12.66
CA PRO A 151 -2.28 13.88 -12.40
C PRO A 151 -1.21 14.18 -11.36
N SER A 152 -0.40 15.20 -11.64
CA SER A 152 0.84 15.47 -10.92
C SER A 152 0.66 15.91 -9.47
N GLU A 153 -0.53 16.44 -9.19
CA GLU A 153 -1.04 16.98 -7.94
C GLU A 153 -1.44 15.86 -6.98
N ILE A 154 -1.75 14.68 -7.51
CA ILE A 154 -2.12 13.52 -6.71
C ILE A 154 -0.87 12.93 -6.08
N ARG A 155 -0.93 12.79 -4.76
CA ARG A 155 0.04 12.02 -3.98
C ARG A 155 -0.09 10.55 -4.34
N VAL A 156 1.04 9.91 -4.62
CA VAL A 156 1.06 8.48 -4.98
C VAL A 156 1.73 7.64 -3.91
N VAL A 157 1.18 6.46 -3.66
CA VAL A 157 1.77 5.42 -2.83
C VAL A 157 2.03 4.21 -3.72
N ILE A 158 3.26 3.72 -3.73
CA ILE A 158 3.66 2.62 -4.62
C ILE A 158 3.84 1.35 -3.79
N ASP A 159 3.17 0.29 -4.19
CA ASP A 159 3.21 -0.99 -3.50
C ASP A 159 4.53 -1.75 -3.73
N HIS A 160 4.83 -2.62 -2.76
CA HIS A 160 5.78 -3.73 -2.89
C HIS A 160 7.15 -3.36 -3.46
N MET A 161 7.75 -2.31 -2.89
CA MET A 161 9.06 -1.78 -3.29
C MET A 161 9.14 -1.37 -4.77
N ALA A 162 7.99 -1.03 -5.37
CA ALA A 162 7.81 -0.62 -6.76
C ALA A 162 8.15 -1.67 -7.84
N ARG A 163 8.62 -2.87 -7.46
CA ARG A 163 8.98 -3.98 -8.37
C ARG A 163 9.80 -3.52 -9.61
N PRO A 164 10.98 -2.88 -9.43
CA PRO A 164 11.84 -2.54 -10.56
C PRO A 164 12.40 -3.79 -11.23
N ALA A 165 13.00 -3.66 -12.42
CA ALA A 165 13.70 -4.77 -13.07
C ALA A 165 15.09 -5.02 -12.46
N SER A 166 15.65 -4.03 -11.77
CA SER A 166 16.92 -4.16 -11.05
C SER A 166 16.98 -3.21 -9.84
N ALA A 167 17.76 -3.57 -8.82
CA ALA A 167 18.09 -2.69 -7.70
C ALA A 167 19.18 -1.68 -8.10
N SER A 168 18.87 -0.77 -9.03
CA SER A 168 19.84 0.17 -9.59
C SER A 168 19.25 1.56 -9.81
N LEU A 169 20.10 2.59 -9.68
CA LEU A 169 19.76 3.98 -10.02
C LEU A 169 19.45 4.16 -11.51
N GLY A 170 19.93 3.23 -12.34
CA GLY A 170 19.70 3.21 -13.78
C GLY A 170 18.34 2.64 -14.19
N ASP A 171 17.60 2.01 -13.27
CA ASP A 171 16.30 1.42 -13.54
C ASP A 171 15.23 2.49 -13.82
N GLU A 172 14.39 2.27 -14.83
CA GLU A 172 13.37 3.25 -15.26
C GLU A 172 12.29 3.48 -14.19
N THR A 173 11.96 2.45 -13.41
CA THR A 173 11.04 2.57 -12.28
C THR A 173 11.63 3.52 -11.23
N ILE A 174 12.89 3.31 -10.85
CA ILE A 174 13.58 4.16 -9.87
C ILE A 174 13.73 5.61 -10.39
N LYS A 175 14.09 5.80 -11.65
CA LYS A 175 14.15 7.13 -12.29
C LYS A 175 12.79 7.83 -12.25
N SER A 176 11.70 7.11 -12.55
CA SER A 176 10.34 7.69 -12.55
C SER A 176 9.92 8.16 -11.14
N LEU A 177 10.24 7.39 -10.11
CA LEU A 177 10.01 7.75 -8.71
C LEU A 177 10.81 9.00 -8.32
N ARG A 178 12.09 9.05 -8.70
CA ARG A 178 12.96 10.20 -8.45
C ARG A 178 12.42 11.48 -9.10
N MET A 179 11.91 11.41 -10.33
CA MET A 179 11.31 12.56 -10.99
C MET A 179 10.03 13.02 -10.29
N ARG A 180 9.22 12.07 -9.80
CA ARG A 180 7.95 12.35 -9.12
C ARG A 180 8.12 12.80 -7.67
N ARG A 181 9.25 12.49 -7.01
CA ARG A 181 9.49 12.72 -5.56
C ARG A 181 9.17 14.13 -5.05
N LYS A 182 9.36 15.16 -5.89
CA LYS A 182 9.07 16.57 -5.56
C LYS A 182 7.58 16.84 -5.26
N ARG A 183 6.68 15.92 -5.62
CA ARG A 183 5.21 16.05 -5.49
C ARG A 183 4.60 14.97 -4.58
N ALA A 184 5.35 14.52 -3.57
CA ALA A 184 4.95 13.52 -2.56
C ALA A 184 4.68 12.13 -3.13
N VAL A 185 5.76 11.35 -3.27
CA VAL A 185 5.73 9.91 -3.54
C VAL A 185 6.02 9.17 -2.25
N PHE A 186 5.27 8.11 -1.98
CA PHE A 186 5.60 7.12 -0.96
C PHE A 186 5.83 5.75 -1.59
N VAL A 187 6.76 4.96 -1.06
CA VAL A 187 6.98 3.57 -1.46
C VAL A 187 6.86 2.67 -0.24
N LYS A 188 6.05 1.61 -0.35
CA LYS A 188 5.89 0.61 0.70
C LYS A 188 7.00 -0.45 0.61
N LEU A 189 7.88 -0.48 1.60
CA LEU A 189 8.81 -1.57 1.88
C LEU A 189 8.01 -2.78 2.38
N SER A 190 7.48 -3.57 1.44
CA SER A 190 6.53 -4.65 1.67
C SER A 190 6.72 -5.76 0.64
N ALA A 191 6.19 -6.94 0.93
CA ALA A 191 6.15 -8.09 0.03
C ALA A 191 7.47 -8.41 -0.72
N PRO A 192 8.63 -8.51 -0.03
CA PRO A 192 9.93 -8.75 -0.68
C PRO A 192 9.98 -10.06 -1.49
N TYR A 193 9.12 -11.03 -1.15
CA TYR A 193 8.94 -12.29 -1.87
C TYR A 193 8.29 -12.13 -3.26
N ARG A 194 7.85 -10.92 -3.64
CA ARG A 194 7.29 -10.60 -4.97
C ARG A 194 8.30 -9.93 -5.91
N LEU A 195 9.59 -9.89 -5.55
CA LEU A 195 10.65 -9.16 -6.26
C LEU A 195 11.44 -9.99 -7.29
N GLU A 196 11.00 -11.22 -7.59
CA GLU A 196 11.55 -12.01 -8.72
C GLU A 196 13.08 -12.18 -8.69
N GLY A 197 13.66 -12.34 -7.50
CA GLY A 197 15.09 -12.55 -7.30
C GLY A 197 15.91 -11.29 -7.00
N ILE A 198 15.30 -10.10 -7.05
CA ILE A 198 15.96 -8.85 -6.62
C ILE A 198 16.12 -8.83 -5.11
N SER A 199 17.32 -8.48 -4.64
CA SER A 199 17.61 -8.31 -3.21
C SER A 199 16.80 -7.16 -2.63
N ALA A 200 15.86 -7.47 -1.74
CA ALA A 200 15.07 -6.48 -1.02
C ALA A 200 15.95 -5.50 -0.22
N SER A 201 17.07 -5.97 0.35
CA SER A 201 18.00 -5.13 1.11
C SER A 201 18.68 -4.09 0.22
N GLU A 202 19.23 -4.51 -0.93
CA GLU A 202 19.86 -3.60 -1.89
C GLU A 202 18.84 -2.60 -2.45
N LEU A 203 17.63 -3.08 -2.78
CA LEU A 203 16.57 -2.23 -3.28
C LEU A 203 16.10 -1.20 -2.24
N ALA A 204 15.98 -1.58 -0.97
CA ALA A 204 15.63 -0.63 0.10
C ALA A 204 16.68 0.47 0.23
N LYS A 205 17.98 0.13 0.12
CA LYS A 205 19.09 1.09 0.13
C LYS A 205 19.03 2.06 -1.06
N VAL A 206 18.72 1.55 -2.26
CA VAL A 206 18.51 2.37 -3.46
C VAL A 206 17.32 3.33 -3.30
N LEU A 207 16.17 2.82 -2.83
CA LEU A 207 14.98 3.64 -2.61
C LEU A 207 15.21 4.72 -1.53
N LEU A 208 15.90 4.36 -0.45
CA LEU A 208 16.29 5.29 0.61
C LEU A 208 17.19 6.40 0.06
N HIS A 209 18.20 6.05 -0.74
CA HIS A 209 19.10 7.03 -1.35
C HIS A 209 18.37 8.03 -2.27
N GLU A 210 17.47 7.53 -3.13
CA GLU A 210 16.81 8.37 -4.13
C GLU A 210 15.64 9.21 -3.58
N LEU A 211 14.88 8.65 -2.65
CA LEU A 211 13.63 9.25 -2.15
C LEU A 211 13.77 9.86 -0.75
N GLY A 212 14.73 9.38 0.04
CA GLY A 212 14.89 9.74 1.44
C GLY A 212 13.89 9.00 2.36
N PRO A 213 14.17 9.00 3.67
CA PRO A 213 13.38 8.22 4.64
C PRO A 213 11.94 8.73 4.80
N SER A 214 11.66 10.00 4.50
CA SER A 214 10.31 10.59 4.59
C SER A 214 9.33 10.10 3.51
N ALA A 215 9.82 9.36 2.52
CA ALA A 215 9.05 8.81 1.42
C ALA A 215 8.84 7.29 1.54
N LEU A 216 9.27 6.67 2.64
CA LEU A 216 9.21 5.22 2.82
C LEU A 216 8.16 4.86 3.87
N LEU A 217 7.45 3.77 3.62
CA LEU A 217 6.47 3.15 4.52
C LEU A 217 6.82 1.68 4.67
N TRP A 218 6.37 1.02 5.73
CA TRP A 218 6.42 -0.44 5.83
C TRP A 218 5.00 -1.01 5.80
N GLY A 219 4.85 -2.17 5.17
CA GLY A 219 3.59 -2.93 5.18
C GLY A 219 3.87 -4.42 5.15
N SER A 220 3.04 -5.20 5.84
CA SER A 220 3.24 -6.64 5.96
C SER A 220 2.87 -7.40 4.68
N ASP A 221 1.91 -6.88 3.91
CA ASP A 221 1.18 -7.60 2.86
C ASP A 221 0.47 -8.86 3.40
N TRP A 222 0.18 -8.92 4.71
CA TRP A 222 -0.58 -10.00 5.32
C TRP A 222 -1.96 -10.11 4.65
N PRO A 223 -2.45 -11.33 4.33
CA PRO A 223 -1.96 -12.65 4.74
C PRO A 223 -1.00 -13.31 3.74
N PHE A 224 -0.28 -12.53 2.94
CA PHE A 224 0.77 -13.01 2.00
C PHE A 224 0.19 -13.88 0.89
N THR A 225 -0.95 -13.48 0.31
CA THR A 225 -1.70 -14.28 -0.66
C THR A 225 -0.81 -14.86 -1.77
N ASN A 226 -0.91 -16.17 -2.01
CA ASN A 226 -0.08 -17.01 -2.88
C ASN A 226 1.37 -17.27 -2.41
N HIS A 227 1.74 -16.85 -1.19
CA HIS A 227 3.05 -17.05 -0.56
C HIS A 227 2.92 -17.41 0.93
N GLU A 228 1.77 -17.93 1.35
CA GLU A 228 1.40 -18.16 2.75
C GLU A 228 2.36 -19.08 3.49
N SER A 229 3.00 -20.02 2.78
CA SER A 229 3.95 -20.99 3.34
C SER A 229 5.40 -20.51 3.35
N GLN A 230 5.70 -19.38 2.69
CA GLN A 230 7.07 -18.91 2.49
C GLN A 230 7.49 -17.87 3.51
N VAL A 231 6.53 -17.14 4.08
CA VAL A 231 6.80 -15.99 4.95
C VAL A 231 5.85 -15.93 6.13
N ASN A 232 6.24 -15.18 7.17
CA ASN A 232 5.37 -14.83 8.27
C ASN A 232 5.60 -13.38 8.70
N TYR A 233 4.65 -12.85 9.48
CA TYR A 233 4.61 -11.45 9.87
C TYR A 233 5.89 -11.00 10.60
N GLN A 234 6.32 -11.77 11.61
CA GLN A 234 7.50 -11.46 12.42
C GLN A 234 8.78 -11.44 11.57
N MET A 235 8.91 -12.38 10.64
CA MET A 235 10.06 -12.44 9.73
C MET A 235 10.15 -11.19 8.84
N LEU A 236 9.03 -10.74 8.29
CA LEU A 236 8.97 -9.53 7.44
C LEU A 236 9.22 -8.26 8.24
N PHE A 237 8.69 -8.19 9.47
CA PHE A 237 8.94 -7.06 10.37
C PHE A 237 10.42 -6.97 10.76
N SER A 238 11.03 -8.09 11.16
CA SER A 238 12.46 -8.14 11.51
C SER A 238 13.38 -7.94 10.30
N ALA A 239 12.92 -8.19 9.07
CA ALA A 239 13.68 -7.92 7.86
C ALA A 239 13.85 -6.42 7.59
N LEU A 240 12.86 -5.59 7.95
CA LEU A 240 12.92 -4.13 7.75
C LEU A 240 14.14 -3.53 8.45
N ASP A 241 14.39 -3.93 9.70
CA ASP A 241 15.55 -3.46 10.49
C ASP A 241 16.87 -3.78 9.78
N LYS A 242 16.99 -4.98 9.21
CA LYS A 242 18.18 -5.42 8.46
C LYS A 242 18.40 -4.65 7.17
N TRP A 243 17.35 -4.21 6.49
CA TRP A 243 17.47 -3.50 5.22
C TRP A 243 18.01 -2.07 5.40
N LEU A 244 17.68 -1.43 6.52
CA LEU A 244 17.93 0.00 6.76
C LEU A 244 18.78 0.28 8.00
N GLU A 245 19.36 -0.76 8.59
CA GLU A 245 20.28 -0.68 9.73
C GLU A 245 19.67 0.04 10.95
N GLY A 246 18.34 -0.02 11.10
CA GLY A 246 17.58 0.54 12.22
C GLY A 246 17.43 2.07 12.29
N ILE A 247 18.12 2.83 11.43
CA ILE A 247 18.26 4.30 11.60
C ILE A 247 16.97 5.07 11.28
N TYR A 248 16.09 4.52 10.43
CA TYR A 248 14.91 5.23 9.91
C TYR A 248 13.57 4.60 10.28
N LEU A 249 13.55 3.67 11.23
CA LEU A 249 12.34 2.93 11.61
C LEU A 249 11.22 3.85 12.12
N ASP A 250 11.56 4.90 12.88
CA ASP A 250 10.60 5.88 13.39
C ASP A 250 9.86 6.61 12.26
N ASN A 251 10.59 7.00 11.20
CA ASN A 251 9.97 7.60 10.01
C ASN A 251 9.00 6.62 9.34
N ILE A 252 9.49 5.40 9.10
CA ILE A 252 8.84 4.43 8.22
C ILE A 252 7.63 3.78 8.86
N LEU A 253 7.72 3.48 10.16
CA LEU A 253 6.66 2.80 10.93
C LEU A 253 5.72 3.77 11.64
N SER A 254 6.11 5.03 11.88
CA SER A 254 5.31 5.97 12.67
C SER A 254 5.08 7.30 11.96
N ALA A 255 6.11 8.15 11.82
CA ALA A 255 5.90 9.55 11.42
C ALA A 255 5.28 9.70 10.02
N ASN A 256 5.77 8.92 9.04
CA ASN A 256 5.27 8.97 7.66
C ASN A 256 3.83 8.44 7.54
N PRO A 257 3.49 7.23 8.05
CA PRO A 257 2.11 6.76 7.97
C PRO A 257 1.15 7.62 8.80
N GLN A 258 1.56 8.18 9.93
CA GLN A 258 0.72 9.12 10.68
C GLN A 258 0.39 10.36 9.84
N LYS A 259 1.40 10.96 9.20
CA LYS A 259 1.22 12.10 8.29
C LYS A 259 0.39 11.77 7.05
N LEU A 260 0.39 10.52 6.59
CA LEU A 260 -0.28 10.14 5.35
C LEU A 260 -1.73 9.71 5.58
N TYR A 261 -2.01 8.97 6.66
CA TYR A 261 -3.30 8.31 6.84
C TYR A 261 -4.08 8.84 8.06
N PHE A 262 -3.41 9.37 9.09
CA PHE A 262 -4.03 9.67 10.38
C PHE A 262 -4.09 11.17 10.73
N CYS A 263 -3.61 12.05 9.85
CA CYS A 263 -3.80 13.50 9.94
C CYS A 263 -5.19 13.96 9.49
#